data_AF-A0AB37IZK4-F1
#
_entry.id   AF-A0AB37IZK4-F1
#
_cell.length_a   1.000
_cell.length_b   1.000
_cell.length_c   1.000
_cell.angle_alpha   90.00
_cell.angle_beta   90.00
_cell.angle_gamma   90.00
#
_symmetry.space_group_name_H-M   'P 1'
#
loop_
_entity.id
_entity.type
_entity.pdbx_description
1 polymer ?
#
loop_
_entity_poly.entity_id
_entity_poly.type
_entity_poly.pdbx_seq_one_letter_code
_entity_poly.pdbx_strand_id
1 'polypeptide(L)'
;MHHMFIQGPLGQGKTFIMSVLAHYWKQKSAEKGADIKLFSNYGLKDSYPMTHYTDWYEVAEAQGSICCWDECQMAFSNRKWAQHGSIVATEVMMYTRKMKSIQMYCSPSINNVDSRIRQIVEVLVDVRKIGKKGFSLRFTDYQTGEFLNKTFLPMRTAKKYFSQNLYDTYAMVQSFPLPPNERESKAFFETLEEIHDRSRKKKVRLDKKGA
;
A
#
# COMPACT_ATOMS: atom_id res chain seq x y z
N MET A 1 -7.31 9.08 4.74
CA MET A 1 -6.20 8.85 3.81
C MET A 1 -6.10 7.35 3.56
N HIS A 2 -6.27 6.89 2.32
CA HIS A 2 -6.25 5.47 1.92
C HIS A 2 -5.12 5.15 0.94
N HIS A 3 -4.69 6.10 0.11
CA HIS A 3 -3.67 5.86 -0.92
C HIS A 3 -2.60 6.94 -0.88
N MET A 4 -1.37 6.53 -0.59
CA MET A 4 -0.18 7.39 -0.57
C MET A 4 0.82 6.90 -1.60
N PHE A 5 1.31 7.80 -2.45
CA PHE A 5 2.32 7.50 -3.43
C PHE A 5 3.64 8.19 -3.09
N ILE A 6 4.72 7.42 -3.01
CA ILE A 6 6.04 7.89 -2.62
C ILE A 6 6.93 7.80 -3.85
N GLN A 7 7.42 8.95 -4.32
CA GLN A 7 8.23 9.03 -5.52
C GLN A 7 9.58 9.69 -5.30
N GLY A 8 10.50 9.37 -6.18
CA GLY A 8 11.84 9.95 -6.22
C GLY A 8 12.77 9.09 -7.06
N PRO A 9 13.85 9.66 -7.65
CA PRO A 9 14.82 8.90 -8.41
C PRO A 9 15.39 7.67 -7.66
N LEU A 10 15.94 6.72 -8.42
CA LEU A 10 16.63 5.57 -7.83
C LEU A 10 17.73 6.01 -6.85
N GLY A 11 17.87 5.29 -5.74
CA GLY A 11 18.85 5.61 -4.68
C GLY A 11 18.46 6.76 -3.74
N GLN A 12 17.30 7.40 -3.92
CA GLN A 12 16.84 8.50 -3.05
C GLN A 12 16.22 8.06 -1.72
N GLY A 13 16.09 6.75 -1.49
CA GLY A 13 15.57 6.19 -0.24
C GLY A 13 14.04 6.10 -0.17
N LYS A 14 13.35 6.08 -1.31
CA LYS A 14 11.89 5.95 -1.40
C LYS A 14 11.33 4.74 -0.63
N THR A 15 11.88 3.54 -0.85
CA THR A 15 11.52 2.31 -0.11
C THR A 15 11.77 2.45 1.39
N PHE A 16 12.92 3.00 1.78
CA PHE A 16 13.23 3.26 3.19
C PHE A 16 12.22 4.20 3.84
N ILE A 17 11.87 5.30 3.18
CA ILE A 17 10.88 6.25 3.70
C ILE A 17 9.50 5.60 3.80
N MET A 18 9.10 4.80 2.82
CA MET A 18 7.85 4.02 2.89
C MET A 18 7.83 3.10 4.10
N SER A 19 8.89 2.30 4.30
CA SER A 19 9.03 1.42 5.47
C SER A 19 8.94 2.20 6.79
N VAL A 20 9.65 3.32 6.90
CA VAL A 20 9.61 4.18 8.11
C VAL A 20 8.20 4.72 8.36
N LEU A 21 7.51 5.21 7.31
CA LEU A 21 6.14 5.73 7.45
C LEU A 21 5.16 4.63 7.86
N ALA A 22 5.26 3.44 7.28
CA ALA A 22 4.40 2.30 7.62
C ALA A 22 4.54 1.90 9.10
N HIS A 23 5.78 1.73 9.58
CA HIS A 23 6.03 1.42 10.99
C HIS A 23 5.61 2.57 11.93
N TYR A 24 5.86 3.82 11.55
CA TYR A 24 5.44 4.98 12.33
C TYR A 24 3.92 5.01 12.53
N TRP A 25 3.14 4.81 11.45
CA TRP A 25 1.68 4.82 11.54
C TRP A 25 1.13 3.61 12.27
N LYS A 26 1.73 2.42 12.11
CA LYS A 26 1.41 1.24 12.92
C LYS A 26 1.60 1.52 14.41
N GLN A 27 2.78 2.02 14.81
CA GLN A 27 3.07 2.34 16.21
C GLN A 27 2.13 3.40 16.77
N LYS A 28 1.91 4.50 16.04
CA LYS A 28 1.01 5.58 16.47
C LYS A 28 -0.44 5.12 16.60
N SER A 29 -0.85 4.13 15.82
CA SER A 29 -2.19 3.53 15.93
C SER A 29 -2.27 2.58 17.13
N ALA A 30 -1.21 1.81 17.40
CA ALA A 30 -1.11 0.95 18.58
C ALA A 30 -1.15 1.75 19.89
N GLU A 31 -0.52 2.93 19.94
CA GLU A 31 -0.63 3.87 21.06
C GLU A 31 -2.06 4.32 21.34
N LYS A 32 -2.96 4.22 20.34
CA LYS A 32 -4.39 4.51 20.46
C LYS A 32 -5.25 3.24 20.64
N GLY A 33 -4.63 2.09 20.87
CA GLY A 33 -5.31 0.81 21.05
C GLY A 33 -5.74 0.09 19.78
N ALA A 34 -5.29 0.53 18.60
CA ALA A 34 -5.57 -0.15 17.33
C ALA A 34 -4.45 -1.13 16.96
N ASP A 35 -4.81 -2.36 16.59
CA ASP A 35 -3.88 -3.36 16.05
C ASP A 35 -3.85 -3.27 14.52
N ILE A 36 -2.75 -2.75 13.97
CA ILE A 36 -2.56 -2.56 12.53
C ILE A 36 -1.57 -3.60 11.99
N LYS A 37 -2.01 -4.40 11.01
CA LYS A 37 -1.15 -5.36 10.32
C LYS A 37 -0.40 -4.71 9.15
N LEU A 38 0.83 -5.13 8.90
CA LEU A 38 1.61 -4.71 7.73
C LEU A 38 1.61 -5.81 6.68
N PHE A 39 1.52 -5.43 5.42
CA PHE A 39 1.63 -6.32 4.28
C PHE A 39 2.59 -5.72 3.26
N SER A 40 3.38 -6.53 2.55
CA SER A 40 4.32 -6.00 1.56
C SER A 40 4.72 -6.99 0.47
N ASN A 41 5.04 -6.49 -0.71
CA ASN A 41 5.63 -7.29 -1.80
C ASN A 41 7.17 -7.38 -1.75
N TYR A 42 7.77 -6.91 -0.67
CA TYR A 42 9.21 -6.98 -0.40
C TYR A 42 9.41 -7.36 1.08
N GLY A 43 10.64 -7.68 1.47
CA GLY A 43 10.96 -8.06 2.85
C GLY A 43 10.90 -6.89 3.82
N LEU A 44 9.71 -6.43 4.19
CA LEU A 44 9.48 -5.44 5.24
C LEU A 44 9.41 -6.16 6.59
N LYS A 45 9.99 -5.57 7.63
CA LYS A 45 9.97 -6.14 8.98
C LYS A 45 8.55 -6.15 9.53
N ASP A 46 8.18 -7.20 10.26
CA ASP A 46 6.86 -7.37 10.89
C ASP A 46 5.67 -7.29 9.91
N SER A 47 5.91 -7.56 8.61
CA SER A 47 4.88 -7.63 7.58
C SER A 47 4.61 -9.06 7.13
N TYR A 48 3.38 -9.29 6.70
CA TYR A 48 3.00 -10.47 5.95
C TYR A 48 3.41 -10.28 4.49
N PRO A 49 4.06 -11.27 3.86
CA PRO A 49 4.43 -11.17 2.47
C PRO A 49 3.20 -11.27 1.57
N MET A 50 3.13 -10.43 0.54
CA MET A 50 2.08 -10.44 -0.49
C MET A 50 2.62 -11.12 -1.75
N THR A 51 2.55 -12.45 -1.76
CA THR A 51 3.16 -13.31 -2.79
C THR A 51 2.13 -13.98 -3.70
N HIS A 52 0.91 -14.18 -3.18
CA HIS A 52 -0.17 -14.90 -3.82
C HIS A 52 -1.48 -14.13 -3.66
N TYR A 53 -2.41 -14.26 -4.62
CA TYR A 53 -3.61 -13.41 -4.63
C TYR A 53 -4.52 -13.66 -3.41
N THR A 54 -4.46 -14.85 -2.84
CA THR A 54 -5.19 -15.20 -1.61
C THR A 54 -4.68 -14.45 -0.38
N ASP A 55 -3.49 -13.85 -0.42
CA ASP A 55 -2.97 -13.06 0.71
C ASP A 55 -3.82 -11.81 0.97
N TRP A 56 -4.62 -11.37 -0.02
CA TRP A 56 -5.64 -10.34 0.18
C TRP A 56 -6.75 -10.75 1.16
N TYR A 57 -6.96 -12.05 1.39
CA TYR A 57 -7.91 -12.53 2.39
C TYR A 57 -7.47 -12.17 3.81
N GLU A 58 -6.17 -12.25 4.09
CA GLU A 58 -5.58 -11.81 5.36
C GLU A 58 -5.74 -10.29 5.55
N VAL A 59 -5.61 -9.52 4.46
CA VAL A 59 -5.86 -8.07 4.45
C VAL A 59 -7.32 -7.78 4.80
N ALA A 60 -8.26 -8.55 4.24
CA ALA A 60 -9.68 -8.43 4.53
C ALA A 60 -10.01 -8.82 5.97
N GLU A 61 -9.36 -9.85 6.51
CA GLU A 61 -9.56 -10.31 7.89
C GLU A 61 -9.05 -9.29 8.92
N ALA A 62 -7.91 -8.66 8.66
CA ALA A 62 -7.27 -7.74 9.61
C ALA A 62 -8.12 -6.52 9.98
N GLN A 63 -9.04 -6.06 9.11
CA GLN A 63 -9.92 -4.90 9.34
C GLN A 63 -9.18 -3.62 9.82
N GLY A 64 -7.95 -3.45 9.36
CA GLY A 64 -7.02 -2.39 9.76
C GLY A 64 -5.60 -2.76 9.38
N SER A 65 -5.12 -2.26 8.24
CA SER A 65 -3.82 -2.67 7.70
C SER A 65 -3.12 -1.56 6.91
N ILE A 66 -1.81 -1.75 6.70
CA ILE A 66 -1.02 -0.95 5.77
C ILE A 66 -0.35 -1.92 4.80
N CYS A 67 -0.63 -1.76 3.50
CA CYS A 67 0.03 -2.51 2.44
C CYS A 67 1.09 -1.64 1.75
N CYS A 68 2.32 -2.12 1.69
CA CYS A 68 3.47 -1.43 1.09
C CYS A 68 3.91 -2.09 -0.21
N TRP A 69 3.86 -1.34 -1.30
CA TRP A 69 4.15 -1.80 -2.65
C TRP A 69 5.41 -1.12 -3.17
N ASP A 70 6.55 -1.81 -3.11
CA ASP A 70 7.77 -1.33 -3.75
C ASP A 70 7.78 -1.60 -5.25
N GLU A 71 8.52 -0.78 -5.99
CA GLU A 71 8.63 -0.76 -7.45
C GLU A 71 7.26 -0.98 -8.14
N CYS A 72 6.24 -0.25 -7.67
CA CYS A 72 4.84 -0.50 -8.02
C CYS A 72 4.57 -0.32 -9.53
N GLN A 73 5.41 0.43 -10.25
CA GLN A 73 5.31 0.50 -11.71
C GLN A 73 5.57 -0.84 -12.40
N MET A 74 6.28 -1.79 -11.77
CA MET A 74 6.47 -3.15 -12.32
C MET A 74 5.20 -3.98 -12.21
N ALA A 75 4.45 -3.77 -11.12
CA ALA A 75 3.12 -4.30 -10.95
C ALA A 75 2.15 -3.62 -11.92
N PHE A 76 1.94 -2.32 -11.78
CA PHE A 76 0.88 -1.58 -12.47
C PHE A 76 1.32 -0.95 -13.81
N SER A 77 2.22 -1.60 -14.58
CA SER A 77 2.63 -1.05 -15.88
C SER A 77 1.57 -1.30 -16.96
N ASN A 78 1.21 -0.23 -17.68
CA ASN A 78 0.30 -0.25 -18.83
C ASN A 78 0.68 -1.25 -19.95
N ARG A 79 1.93 -1.74 -19.99
CA ARG A 79 2.46 -2.54 -21.10
C ARG A 79 2.49 -4.05 -20.82
N LYS A 80 2.45 -4.48 -19.56
CA LYS A 80 2.59 -5.89 -19.19
C LYS A 80 1.29 -6.54 -18.72
N TRP A 81 0.26 -5.76 -18.43
CA TRP A 81 -1.02 -6.29 -17.96
C TRP A 81 -1.99 -6.52 -19.10
N ALA A 82 -2.52 -7.74 -19.18
CA ALA A 82 -3.75 -7.98 -19.91
C ALA A 82 -4.86 -7.10 -19.31
N GLN A 83 -5.80 -6.65 -20.15
CA GLN A 83 -6.91 -5.78 -19.74
C GLN A 83 -7.63 -6.27 -18.47
N HIS A 84 -7.76 -7.60 -18.33
CA HIS A 84 -8.31 -8.28 -17.16
C HIS A 84 -7.57 -7.94 -15.85
N GLY A 85 -6.24 -8.08 -15.82
CA GLY A 85 -5.44 -7.82 -14.62
C GLY A 85 -5.55 -6.36 -14.13
N SER A 86 -5.58 -5.40 -15.07
CA SER A 86 -5.78 -3.99 -14.73
C SER A 86 -7.14 -3.71 -14.07
N ILE A 87 -8.19 -4.39 -14.53
CA ILE A 87 -9.54 -4.25 -13.95
C ILE A 87 -9.55 -4.80 -12.53
N VAL A 88 -9.12 -6.05 -12.35
CA VAL A 88 -9.12 -6.72 -11.04
C VAL A 88 -8.27 -5.95 -10.02
N ALA A 89 -7.10 -5.47 -10.42
CA ALA A 89 -6.26 -4.65 -9.54
C ALA A 89 -6.94 -3.36 -9.10
N THR A 90 -7.61 -2.68 -10.03
CA THR A 90 -8.34 -1.45 -9.72
C THR A 90 -9.49 -1.74 -8.75
N GLU A 91 -10.25 -2.81 -8.97
CA GLU A 91 -11.35 -3.22 -8.09
C GLU A 91 -10.86 -3.56 -6.68
N VAL A 92 -9.80 -4.36 -6.55
CA VAL A 92 -9.17 -4.65 -5.25
C VAL A 92 -8.75 -3.37 -4.56
N MET A 93 -8.08 -2.46 -5.27
CA MET A 93 -7.63 -1.19 -4.71
C MET A 93 -8.78 -0.30 -4.25
N MET A 94 -9.90 -0.27 -4.97
CA MET A 94 -11.10 0.45 -4.56
C MET A 94 -11.72 -0.15 -3.28
N TYR A 95 -11.63 -1.48 -3.09
CA TYR A 95 -12.14 -2.14 -1.88
C TYR A 95 -11.25 -1.96 -0.65
N THR A 96 -9.98 -1.59 -0.79
CA THR A 96 -9.08 -1.34 0.36
C THR A 96 -9.65 -0.31 1.34
N ARG A 97 -10.41 0.67 0.86
CA ARG A 97 -11.15 1.63 1.70
C ARG A 97 -12.18 0.96 2.60
N LYS A 98 -12.89 -0.07 2.13
CA LYS A 98 -13.88 -0.83 2.92
C LYS A 98 -13.18 -1.71 3.96
N MET A 99 -12.00 -2.25 3.61
CA MET A 99 -11.16 -3.04 4.51
C MET A 99 -10.36 -2.20 5.53
N LYS A 100 -10.49 -0.87 5.50
CA LYS A 100 -9.70 0.08 6.32
C LYS A 100 -8.19 -0.10 6.15
N SER A 101 -7.78 -0.37 4.91
CA SER A 101 -6.40 -0.64 4.55
C SER A 101 -5.77 0.57 3.86
N ILE A 102 -4.65 1.06 4.40
CA ILE A 102 -3.85 2.12 3.77
C ILE A 102 -2.91 1.47 2.76
N GLN A 103 -2.87 1.99 1.54
CA GLN A 103 -1.96 1.59 0.49
C GLN A 103 -0.83 2.61 0.38
N MET A 104 0.41 2.16 0.53
CA MET A 104 1.60 2.94 0.25
C MET A 104 2.30 2.36 -0.97
N TYR A 105 2.52 3.21 -1.98
CA TYR A 105 3.18 2.82 -3.22
C TYR A 105 4.53 3.51 -3.32
N CYS A 106 5.50 2.85 -3.94
CA CYS A 106 6.82 3.38 -4.17
C CYS A 106 7.26 3.12 -5.62
N SER A 107 7.68 4.18 -6.32
CA SER A 107 8.12 4.13 -7.72
C SER A 107 9.00 5.34 -8.05
N PRO A 108 9.88 5.29 -9.07
CA PRO A 108 10.62 6.45 -9.53
C PRO A 108 9.74 7.68 -9.85
N SER A 109 8.55 7.44 -10.40
CA SER A 109 7.60 8.48 -10.79
C SER A 109 6.19 7.92 -10.83
N ILE A 110 5.23 8.69 -10.31
CA ILE A 110 3.80 8.35 -10.39
C ILE A 110 3.33 8.19 -11.84
N ASN A 111 3.93 8.91 -12.79
CA ASN A 111 3.55 8.84 -14.21
C ASN A 111 3.87 7.51 -14.88
N ASN A 112 4.66 6.65 -14.24
CA ASN A 112 4.97 5.31 -14.74
C ASN A 112 3.90 4.28 -14.38
N VAL A 113 2.87 4.68 -13.63
CA VAL A 113 1.81 3.82 -13.10
C VAL A 113 0.51 4.04 -13.88
N ASP A 114 -0.28 2.97 -14.00
CA ASP A 114 -1.61 3.00 -14.64
C ASP A 114 -2.46 4.18 -14.15
N SER A 115 -3.15 4.83 -15.08
CA SER A 115 -3.95 6.03 -14.80
C SER A 115 -5.06 5.80 -13.79
N ARG A 116 -5.64 4.59 -13.73
CA ARG A 116 -6.69 4.25 -12.75
C ARG A 116 -6.14 4.26 -11.33
N ILE A 117 -4.93 3.72 -11.13
CA ILE A 117 -4.26 3.77 -9.84
C ILE A 117 -3.87 5.21 -9.49
N ARG A 118 -3.42 6.01 -10.45
CA ARG A 118 -3.14 7.43 -10.20
C ARG A 118 -4.38 8.20 -9.73
N GLN A 119 -5.53 7.93 -10.34
CA GLN A 119 -6.78 8.62 -9.99
C GLN A 119 -7.23 8.39 -8.54
N ILE A 120 -6.84 7.27 -7.92
CA ILE A 120 -7.20 6.95 -6.53
C ILE A 120 -6.15 7.40 -5.50
N VAL A 121 -4.96 7.84 -5.94
CA VAL A 121 -3.92 8.37 -5.04
C VAL A 121 -4.40 9.69 -4.42
N GLU A 122 -4.36 9.78 -3.09
CA GLU A 122 -4.78 10.99 -2.37
C GLU A 122 -3.56 11.87 -2.02
N VAL A 123 -2.46 11.26 -1.59
CA VAL A 123 -1.26 11.98 -1.15
C VAL A 123 -0.06 11.57 -1.98
N LEU A 124 0.63 12.55 -2.55
CA LEU A 124 1.93 12.39 -3.20
C LEU A 124 3.05 12.83 -2.26
N VAL A 125 4.08 12.00 -2.12
CA VAL A 125 5.26 12.25 -1.31
C VAL A 125 6.50 12.26 -2.18
N ASP A 126 7.09 13.43 -2.38
CA ASP A 126 8.37 13.56 -3.08
C ASP A 126 9.53 13.37 -2.10
N VAL A 127 10.36 12.37 -2.37
CA VAL A 127 11.54 12.02 -1.58
C VAL A 127 12.81 12.48 -2.30
N ARG A 128 13.62 13.25 -1.58
CA ARG A 128 14.96 13.65 -2.05
C ARG A 128 16.00 13.48 -0.95
N LYS A 129 17.04 12.68 -1.20
CA LYS A 129 18.23 12.62 -0.35
C LYS A 129 19.07 13.88 -0.57
N ILE A 130 19.38 14.58 0.51
CA ILE A 130 20.23 15.77 0.51
C ILE A 130 21.63 15.36 0.99
N GLY A 131 22.38 14.69 0.11
CA GLY A 131 23.73 14.22 0.38
C GLY A 131 23.85 13.49 1.73
N LYS A 132 24.75 13.99 2.60
CA LYS A 132 24.95 13.47 3.97
C LYS A 132 24.04 14.13 5.03
N LYS A 133 23.22 15.12 4.65
CA LYS A 133 22.37 15.87 5.60
C LYS A 133 21.15 15.08 6.03
N GLY A 134 20.50 14.36 5.13
CA GLY A 134 19.25 13.65 5.42
C GLY A 134 18.34 13.49 4.19
N PHE A 135 17.05 13.35 4.44
CA PHE A 135 16.00 13.22 3.43
C PHE A 135 14.99 14.35 3.56
N SER A 136 14.67 15.00 2.45
CA SER A 136 13.54 15.95 2.36
C SER A 136 12.33 15.21 1.83
N LEU A 137 11.21 15.36 2.53
CA LEU A 137 9.90 14.82 2.19
C LEU A 137 8.95 15.98 1.95
N ARG A 138 8.34 16.03 0.77
CA ARG A 138 7.28 17.00 0.45
C ARG A 138 5.99 16.23 0.25
N PHE A 139 4.97 16.56 1.03
CA PHE A 139 3.63 16.01 0.95
C PHE A 139 2.73 16.99 0.20
N THR A 140 2.03 16.48 -0.79
CA THR A 140 1.12 17.23 -1.64
C THR A 140 -0.19 16.44 -1.73
N ASP A 141 -1.32 17.12 -1.67
CA ASP A 141 -2.60 16.54 -2.06
C ASP A 141 -2.54 16.31 -3.58
N TYR A 142 -2.61 15.05 -3.99
CA TYR A 142 -2.42 14.72 -5.41
C TYR A 142 -3.60 15.16 -6.27
N GLN A 143 -4.79 15.26 -5.69
CA GLN A 143 -6.02 15.59 -6.40
C GLN A 143 -6.12 17.09 -6.67
N THR A 144 -5.75 17.91 -5.69
CA THR A 144 -5.81 19.38 -5.80
C THR A 144 -4.48 20.02 -6.18
N GLY A 145 -3.37 19.31 -6.00
CA GLY A 145 -2.02 19.85 -6.11
C GLY A 145 -1.61 20.72 -4.91
N GLU A 146 -2.44 20.79 -3.87
CA GLU A 146 -2.19 21.62 -2.70
C GLU A 146 -0.98 21.11 -1.91
N PHE A 147 -0.10 22.02 -1.52
CA PHE A 147 1.01 21.70 -0.64
C PHE A 147 0.49 21.44 0.78
N LEU A 148 0.68 20.23 1.28
CA LEU A 148 0.23 19.84 2.61
C LEU A 148 1.30 20.09 3.67
N ASN A 149 2.53 19.61 3.41
CA ASN A 149 3.60 19.69 4.39
C ASN A 149 4.98 19.44 3.76
N LYS A 150 6.03 19.93 4.42
CA LYS A 150 7.42 19.58 4.13
C LYS A 150 8.13 19.19 5.41
N THR A 151 8.69 18.00 5.42
CA THR A 151 9.42 17.46 6.56
C THR A 151 10.85 17.12 6.14
N PHE A 152 11.80 17.33 7.05
CA PHE A 152 13.18 16.90 6.86
C PHE A 152 13.52 15.82 7.88
N LEU A 153 14.03 14.68 7.41
CA LEU A 153 14.56 13.60 8.24
C LEU A 153 16.09 13.72 8.28
N PRO A 154 16.68 14.18 9.39
CA PRO A 154 18.13 14.30 9.50
C PRO A 154 18.81 12.94 9.39
N MET A 155 20.00 12.91 8.79
CA MET A 155 20.76 11.68 8.57
C MET A 155 21.08 10.94 9.88
N ARG A 156 21.27 11.68 10.98
CA ARG A 156 21.47 11.07 12.31
C ARG A 156 20.27 10.20 12.71
N THR A 157 19.06 10.70 12.51
CA THR A 157 17.82 9.95 12.79
C THR A 157 17.62 8.83 11.77
N ALA A 158 17.86 9.11 10.48
CA ALA A 158 17.77 8.08 9.45
C ALA A 158 18.70 6.89 9.72
N LYS A 159 19.94 7.13 10.18
CA LYS A 159 20.89 6.08 10.60
C LYS A 159 20.35 5.22 11.74
N LYS A 160 19.64 5.81 12.70
CA LYS A 160 18.98 5.04 13.78
C LYS A 160 17.89 4.14 13.22
N TYR A 161 17.15 4.58 12.21
CA TYR A 161 16.14 3.75 11.55
C TYR A 161 16.78 2.68 10.66
N PHE A 162 17.88 2.99 9.95
CA PHE A 162 18.64 1.99 9.21
C PHE A 162 19.14 0.87 10.11
N SER A 163 19.65 1.18 11.31
CA SER A 163 20.10 0.16 12.26
C SER A 163 18.99 -0.74 12.81
N GLN A 164 17.72 -0.39 12.60
CA GLN A 164 16.59 -1.25 12.97
C GLN A 164 16.31 -2.35 11.94
N ASN A 165 17.02 -2.34 10.79
CA ASN A 165 16.84 -3.26 9.67
C ASN A 165 15.36 -3.43 9.30
N LEU A 166 14.68 -2.30 9.08
CA LEU A 166 13.24 -2.29 8.82
C LEU A 166 12.86 -3.02 7.53
N TYR A 167 13.79 -3.23 6.61
CA TYR A 167 13.54 -4.03 5.42
C TYR A 167 14.83 -4.65 4.87
N ASP A 168 14.67 -5.76 4.15
CA ASP A 168 15.73 -6.37 3.36
C ASP A 168 15.96 -5.58 2.07
N THR A 169 17.15 -4.99 1.95
CA THR A 169 17.53 -4.16 0.79
C THR A 169 17.97 -5.00 -0.42
N TYR A 170 18.26 -6.29 -0.22
CA TYR A 170 18.73 -7.20 -1.26
C TYR A 170 17.62 -8.09 -1.82
N ALA A 171 16.52 -8.25 -1.09
CA ALA A 171 15.36 -8.99 -1.56
C ALA A 171 14.80 -8.38 -2.85
N MET A 172 14.57 -9.23 -3.85
CA MET A 172 13.85 -8.82 -5.05
C MET A 172 12.39 -8.54 -4.70
N VAL A 173 11.84 -7.51 -5.32
CA VAL A 173 10.43 -7.14 -5.20
C VAL A 173 9.57 -8.16 -5.93
N GLN A 174 8.53 -8.65 -5.28
CA GLN A 174 7.56 -9.56 -5.87
C GLN A 174 6.48 -8.81 -6.65
N SER A 175 5.88 -9.51 -7.62
CA SER A 175 4.77 -8.99 -8.39
C SER A 175 3.55 -8.72 -7.52
N PHE A 176 2.70 -7.79 -7.95
CA PHE A 176 1.43 -7.56 -7.30
C PHE A 176 0.51 -8.77 -7.48
N PRO A 177 0.07 -9.41 -6.39
CA PRO A 177 -0.58 -10.70 -6.48
C PRO A 177 -2.04 -10.55 -6.93
N LEU A 178 -2.34 -11.10 -8.11
CA LEU A 178 -3.66 -11.07 -8.73
C LEU A 178 -4.09 -12.48 -9.18
N PRO A 179 -5.40 -12.77 -9.18
CA PRO A 179 -5.91 -13.98 -9.80
C PRO A 179 -5.53 -14.05 -11.29
N PRO A 180 -5.11 -15.22 -11.79
CA PRO A 180 -4.55 -15.36 -13.13
C PRO A 180 -5.60 -15.33 -14.26
N ASN A 181 -6.87 -15.60 -13.96
CA ASN A 181 -7.94 -15.69 -14.96
C ASN A 181 -9.29 -15.20 -14.40
N GLU A 182 -10.28 -15.00 -15.28
CA GLU A 182 -11.61 -14.51 -14.93
C GLU A 182 -12.35 -15.42 -13.94
N ARG A 183 -12.25 -16.74 -14.11
CA ARG A 183 -12.90 -17.72 -13.23
C ARG A 183 -12.39 -17.58 -11.79
N GLU A 184 -11.06 -17.53 -11.62
CA GLU A 184 -10.43 -17.33 -10.32
C GLU A 184 -10.69 -15.94 -9.76
N SER A 185 -10.83 -14.92 -10.63
CA SER A 185 -11.14 -13.56 -10.19
C SER A 185 -12.52 -13.46 -9.56
N LYS A 186 -13.53 -14.13 -10.16
CA LYS A 186 -14.88 -14.17 -9.60
C LYS A 186 -14.88 -14.84 -8.22
N ALA A 187 -14.32 -16.04 -8.12
CA ALA A 187 -14.23 -16.77 -6.86
C ALA A 187 -13.42 -16.00 -5.79
N PHE A 188 -12.38 -15.30 -6.23
CA PHE A 188 -11.58 -14.44 -5.38
C PHE A 188 -12.39 -13.30 -4.75
N PHE A 189 -13.15 -12.55 -5.54
CA PHE A 189 -13.97 -11.46 -5.00
C PHE A 189 -15.10 -11.94 -4.10
N GLU A 190 -15.76 -13.04 -4.45
CA GLU A 190 -16.79 -13.67 -3.60
C GLU A 190 -16.19 -14.05 -2.23
N THR A 191 -15.04 -14.71 -2.23
CA THR A 191 -14.34 -15.10 -0.99
C THR A 191 -13.87 -13.89 -0.19
N LEU A 192 -13.32 -12.87 -0.86
CA LEU A 192 -12.85 -11.64 -0.23
C LEU A 192 -14.00 -10.91 0.48
N GLU A 193 -15.17 -10.83 -0.17
CA GLU A 193 -16.38 -10.24 0.41
C GLU A 193 -16.88 -11.03 1.62
N GLU A 194 -16.96 -12.36 1.52
CA GLU A 194 -17.38 -13.22 2.63
C GLU A 194 -16.49 -13.05 3.87
N ILE A 195 -15.17 -13.03 3.68
CA ILE A 195 -14.19 -12.84 4.77
C ILE A 195 -14.31 -11.43 5.34
N HIS A 196 -14.44 -10.41 4.49
CA HIS A 196 -14.66 -9.03 4.92
C HIS A 196 -15.92 -8.91 5.79
N ASP A 197 -17.02 -9.49 5.35
CA ASP A 197 -18.32 -9.41 6.03
C ASP A 197 -18.35 -10.13 7.37
N ARG A 198 -17.69 -11.28 7.43
CA ARG A 198 -17.45 -12.03 8.67
C ARG A 198 -16.62 -11.21 9.66
N SER A 199 -15.52 -10.62 9.18
CA SER A 199 -14.53 -9.94 10.02
C SER A 199 -15.05 -8.64 10.61
N ARG A 200 -15.92 -7.92 9.88
CA ARG A 200 -16.61 -6.73 10.42
C ARG A 200 -17.79 -7.04 11.34
N LYS A 201 -18.04 -8.32 11.66
CA LYS A 201 -19.17 -8.80 12.49
C LYS A 201 -20.51 -8.23 12.03
N LYS A 202 -20.76 -8.15 10.71
CA LYS A 202 -22.08 -7.72 10.24
C LYS A 202 -23.07 -8.79 10.68
N LYS A 203 -23.93 -8.50 11.67
CA LYS A 203 -25.21 -9.21 11.77
C LYS A 203 -25.95 -8.88 10.49
N VAL A 204 -25.91 -9.80 9.54
CA VAL A 204 -26.75 -9.73 8.35
C VAL A 204 -28.20 -9.83 8.86
N ARG A 205 -28.82 -8.69 9.20
CA ARG A 205 -30.27 -8.57 9.03
C ARG A 205 -30.46 -8.46 7.53
N LEU A 206 -30.49 -9.61 6.87
CA LEU A 206 -31.34 -9.76 5.70
C LEU A 206 -32.74 -9.56 6.27
N ASP A 207 -33.26 -8.33 6.17
CA ASP A 207 -34.68 -8.12 6.30
C ASP A 207 -35.32 -8.95 5.18
N LYS A 208 -35.71 -10.18 5.50
CA LYS A 208 -36.88 -10.79 4.89
C LYS A 208 -38.07 -9.93 5.31
N LYS A 209 -38.27 -8.85 4.55
CA LYS A 209 -39.53 -8.13 4.38
C LYS A 209 -39.59 -7.86 2.88
N GLY A 210 -40.40 -8.50 2.06
CA GLY A 210 -41.66 -9.17 2.32
C GLY A 210 -42.59 -8.74 1.18
N ALA A 211 -42.79 -9.63 0.21
CA ALA A 211 -43.92 -9.77 -0.70
C ALA A 211 -43.58 -10.90 -1.68
#